data_AF-F9S0Y0-F1
#
_entry.id   AF-F9S0Y0-F1
#
_cell.length_a   1.000
_cell.length_b   1.000
_cell.length_c   1.000
_cell.angle_alpha   90.00
_cell.angle_beta   90.00
_cell.angle_gamma   90.00
#
_symmetry.space_group_name_H-M   'P 1'
#
loop_
_entity.id
_entity.type
_entity.pdbx_description
1 polymer ?
#
loop_
_entity_poly.entity_id
_entity_poly.type
_entity_poly.pdbx_seq_one_letter_code
_entity_poly.pdbx_strand_id
1 'polypeptide(L)' 'MTEKGLSILESIKAKHFPNGYRAQKQSGSDYRFSRRGQVEMKRGAQARAQRFMESMK' A
#
# COMPACT_ATOMS: atom_id res chain seq x y z
N MET A 1 -19.23 -17.23 1.31
CA MET A 1 -19.92 -15.97 1.67
C MET A 1 -21.41 -16.17 1.45
N THR A 2 -22.27 -15.76 2.39
CA THR A 2 -23.74 -15.90 2.23
C THR A 2 -24.30 -14.76 1.38
N GLU A 3 -25.39 -14.97 0.65
CA GLU A 3 -26.05 -13.95 -0.19
C GLU A 3 -26.41 -12.69 0.61
N LYS A 4 -26.88 -12.88 1.85
CA LYS A 4 -27.16 -11.80 2.80
C LYS A 4 -25.90 -11.00 3.16
N GLY A 5 -24.74 -11.65 3.25
CA GLY A 5 -23.47 -10.96 3.50
C GLY A 5 -23.05 -10.07 2.33
N LEU A 6 -23.29 -10.52 1.09
CA LEU A 6 -23.00 -9.73 -0.10
C LEU A 6 -23.92 -8.51 -0.21
N SER A 7 -25.21 -8.65 0.06
CA SER A 7 -26.15 -7.51 -0.01
C SER A 7 -25.84 -6.42 1.03
N ILE A 8 -25.41 -6.80 2.24
CA ILE A 8 -24.95 -5.87 3.28
C ILE A 8 -23.72 -5.10 2.79
N LEU A 9 -22.75 -5.79 2.21
CA LEU A 9 -21.53 -5.15 1.70
C LEU A 9 -21.83 -4.19 0.56
N GLU A 10 -22.69 -4.56 -0.39
CA GLU A 10 -23.10 -3.66 -1.47
C GLU A 10 -23.84 -2.43 -0.94
N SER A 11 -24.70 -2.59 0.07
CA SER A 11 -25.40 -1.48 0.71
C SER A 11 -24.43 -0.50 1.41
N ILE A 12 -23.42 -1.01 2.10
CA ILE A 12 -22.37 -0.20 2.75
C ILE A 12 -21.56 0.55 1.69
N LYS A 13 -21.16 -0.14 0.61
CA LYS A 13 -20.41 0.48 -0.49
C LYS A 13 -21.22 1.59 -1.16
N ALA A 14 -22.48 1.35 -1.49
CA ALA A 14 -23.34 2.34 -2.12
C ALA A 14 -23.53 3.60 -1.23
N LYS A 15 -23.67 3.41 0.09
CA LYS A 15 -23.86 4.50 1.05
C LYS A 15 -22.61 5.37 1.23
N HIS A 16 -21.43 4.75 1.31
CA HIS A 16 -20.19 5.46 1.66
C HIS A 16 -19.31 5.79 0.45
N PHE A 17 -19.47 5.06 -0.66
CA PHE A 17 -18.70 5.20 -1.89
C PHE A 17 -19.63 5.25 -3.12
N PRO A 18 -20.51 6.27 -3.22
CA PRO A 18 -21.51 6.36 -4.29
C PRO A 18 -20.91 6.44 -5.70
N ASN A 19 -19.66 6.90 -5.83
CA ASN A 19 -18.91 6.97 -7.08
C ASN A 19 -17.88 5.83 -7.22
N GLY A 20 -18.09 4.73 -6.49
CA GLY A 20 -17.14 3.62 -6.38
C GLY A 20 -16.02 3.87 -5.37
N TYR A 21 -15.44 2.80 -4.84
CA TYR A 21 -14.27 2.89 -3.97
C TYR A 21 -13.06 3.29 -4.81
N ARG A 22 -12.55 4.50 -4.58
CA ARG A 22 -11.24 4.92 -5.10
C ARG A 22 -10.21 4.72 -4.00
N ALA A 23 -9.32 3.76 -4.19
CA ALA A 23 -8.14 3.65 -3.34
C ALA A 23 -7.38 4.98 -3.43
N GLN A 24 -7.37 5.73 -2.34
CA GLN A 24 -6.52 6.92 -2.24
C GLN A 24 -5.08 6.45 -2.41
N LYS A 25 -4.36 7.00 -3.38
CA LYS A 25 -2.91 6.82 -3.42
C LYS A 25 -2.41 7.29 -2.06
N GLN A 26 -1.66 6.43 -1.34
CA GLN A 26 -0.91 6.86 -0.17
C GLN A 26 0.07 7.94 -0.62
N SER A 27 -0.41 9.17 -0.54
CA SER A 27 0.31 10.40 -0.83
C SER A 27 0.16 11.23 0.42
N GLY A 28 1.29 11.56 1.00
CA GLY A 28 1.37 12.35 2.21
C GLY A 28 2.56 13.29 2.08
N SER A 29 2.51 14.40 2.79
CA SER A 29 3.65 15.30 2.98
C SER A 29 4.81 14.63 3.72
N ASP A 30 4.58 13.43 4.28
CA ASP A 30 5.60 12.60 4.88
C ASP A 30 6.67 12.22 3.84
N TYR A 31 7.91 12.48 4.20
CA TYR A 31 9.10 12.24 3.38
C TYR A 31 9.15 10.83 2.78
N ARG A 32 8.65 9.81 3.50
CA ARG A 32 8.61 8.41 3.06
C ARG A 32 7.80 8.21 1.77
N PHE A 33 6.79 9.05 1.55
CA PHE A 33 5.95 9.01 0.35
C PHE A 33 6.45 9.96 -0.75
N SER A 34 7.48 10.76 -0.49
CA SER A 34 8.14 11.59 -1.51
C SER A 34 8.96 10.74 -2.48
N ARG A 35 9.17 11.27 -3.70
CA ARG A 35 10.02 10.59 -4.70
C ARG A 35 11.43 10.35 -4.19
N ARG A 36 12.00 11.28 -3.42
CA ARG A 36 13.35 11.15 -2.85
C ARG A 36 13.39 10.06 -1.77
N GLY A 37 12.46 10.11 -0.82
CA GLY A 37 12.37 9.11 0.25
C GLY A 37 12.17 7.69 -0.27
N GLN A 38 11.34 7.50 -1.30
CA GLN A 38 11.17 6.18 -1.93
C GLN A 38 12.46 5.66 -2.58
N VAL A 39 13.23 6.53 -3.25
CA VAL A 39 14.51 6.16 -3.87
C VAL A 39 15.53 5.76 -2.82
N GLU A 40 15.62 6.51 -1.72
CA GLU A 40 16.53 6.21 -0.61
C GLU A 40 16.16 4.91 0.10
N MET A 41 14.87 4.69 0.38
CA MET A 41 14.40 3.43 0.95
C MET A 41 14.75 2.22 0.07
N LYS A 42 14.57 2.35 -1.25
CA LYS A 42 14.94 1.29 -2.20
C LYS A 42 16.44 1.01 -2.19
N ARG A 43 17.28 2.05 -2.22
CA ARG A 43 18.75 1.93 -2.13
C ARG A 43 19.18 1.26 -0.82
N GLY A 44 18.60 1.67 0.30
CA GLY A 44 18.89 1.09 1.60
C GLY A 44 18.50 -0.39 1.67
N ALA A 45 17.35 -0.78 1.10
CA ALA A 45 16.94 -2.17 1.01
C ALA A 45 17.91 -3.01 0.17
N GLN A 46 18.36 -2.48 -0.97
CA GLN A 46 19.36 -3.14 -1.82
C GLN A 46 20.69 -3.33 -1.08
N ALA A 47 21.19 -2.31 -0.38
CA ALA A 47 22.42 -2.41 0.39
C ALA A 47 22.32 -3.46 1.51
N ARG A 48 21.18 -3.55 2.20
CA ARG A 48 20.95 -4.60 3.20
C ARG A 48 20.94 -5.99 2.58
N ALA A 49 20.28 -6.17 1.44
CA ALA A 49 20.27 -7.45 0.74
C ALA A 49 21.67 -7.87 0.28
N GLN A 50 22.48 -6.94 -0.23
CA GLN A 50 23.87 -7.19 -0.61
C GLN A 50 24.71 -7.67 0.58
N ARG A 51 24.67 -6.93 1.69
CA ARG A 51 25.38 -7.32 2.92
C ARG A 51 24.95 -8.69 3.45
N PHE A 52 23.66 -8.98 3.39
CA PHE A 52 23.13 -10.28 3.78
C PHE A 52 23.68 -11.40 2.88
N MET A 53 23.66 -11.21 1.56
CA MET A 53 24.24 -12.17 0.62
C MET A 53 25.74 -12.37 0.81
N GLU A 54 26.48 -11.31 1.14
CA GLU A 54 27.91 -11.39 1.48
C GLU A 54 28.15 -12.21 2.74
N SER A 55 27.31 -12.04 3.78
CA SER A 55 27.42 -12.81 5.03
C SER A 55 27.04 -14.28 4.92
N MET A 56 26.42 -14.70 3.81
CA MET A 56 26.04 -16.09 3.55
C MET A 56 27.09 -16.86 2.73
N LYS A 57 28.15 -16.18 2.28
CA LYS A 57 29.30 -16.81 1.60
C LYS A 57 30.35 -17.22 2.62
#